data_AF-A0A116M343-F1
#
_entry.id   AF-A0A116M343-F1
#
_cell.length_a   1.000
_cell.length_b   1.000
_cell.length_c   1.000
_cell.angle_alpha   90.00
_cell.angle_beta   90.00
_cell.angle_gamma   90.00
#
_symmetry.space_group_name_H-M   'P 1'
#
loop_
_entity.id
_entity.type
_entity.pdbx_description
1 polymer ?
#
loop_
_entity_poly.entity_id
_entity_poly.type
_entity_poly.pdbx_seq_one_letter_code
_entity_poly.pdbx_strand_id
1 'polypeptide(L)'
;MLRRKNKAFTLFESLLTLLVVSFLAISLSGTVQTVFRSVQEEIFLWEFEAIYKDSQKLAASSHQKVNLAIGGQEVTNGYQAVEVPGNVEVLEEKNIKFEENGGNSSLSKIRFRLSRKTVTYQLYIGSGRYKKTEE
;
A
#
# COMPACT_ATOMS: atom_id res chain seq x y z
N MET A 1 28.88 -2.29 60.16
CA MET A 1 29.15 -3.12 58.95
C MET A 1 27.85 -3.79 58.49
N LEU A 2 27.05 -3.14 57.64
CA LEU A 2 25.86 -3.75 57.06
C LEU A 2 26.24 -4.45 55.75
N ARG A 3 26.60 -5.73 55.86
CA ARG A 3 26.78 -6.60 54.69
C ARG A 3 25.39 -6.97 54.16
N ARG A 4 24.78 -6.09 53.35
CA ARG A 4 23.61 -6.46 52.53
C ARG A 4 24.05 -7.47 51.49
N LYS A 5 23.87 -8.76 51.81
CA LYS A 5 23.97 -9.87 50.87
C LYS A 5 22.69 -9.83 50.01
N ASN A 6 22.58 -8.85 49.13
CA ASN A 6 21.57 -8.92 48.09
C ASN A 6 21.90 -10.19 47.29
N LYS A 7 20.99 -11.17 47.26
CA LYS A 7 20.99 -12.24 46.25
C LYS A 7 20.67 -11.55 44.93
N ALA A 8 21.60 -10.73 44.45
CA ALA A 8 21.55 -10.19 43.13
C ALA A 8 21.60 -11.39 42.17
N PHE A 9 20.70 -11.35 41.20
CA PHE A 9 20.50 -12.34 40.15
C PHE A 9 21.82 -13.04 39.79
N THR A 10 21.80 -14.38 39.81
CA THR A 10 22.97 -15.12 39.33
C THR A 10 23.20 -14.78 37.85
N LEU A 11 24.45 -14.77 37.38
CA LEU A 11 24.76 -14.50 35.96
C LEU A 11 23.94 -15.38 35.02
N PHE A 12 23.65 -16.62 35.45
CA PHE A 12 22.79 -17.55 34.74
C PHE A 12 21.34 -17.06 34.63
N GLU A 13 20.74 -16.60 35.75
CA GLU A 13 19.38 -16.04 35.73
C GLU A 13 19.32 -14.80 34.82
N SER A 14 20.31 -13.91 34.86
CA SER A 14 20.38 -12.76 33.96
C SER A 14 20.48 -13.18 32.49
N LEU A 15 21.31 -14.17 32.17
CA LEU A 15 21.44 -14.69 30.81
C LEU A 15 20.14 -15.35 30.33
N LEU A 16 19.48 -16.12 31.21
CA LEU A 16 18.19 -16.73 30.92
C LEU A 16 17.12 -15.67 30.67
N THR A 17 17.05 -14.61 31.48
CA THR A 17 16.10 -13.51 31.26
C THR A 17 16.38 -12.78 29.94
N LEU A 18 17.64 -12.54 29.61
CA LEU A 18 18.01 -11.91 28.34
C LEU A 18 17.60 -12.78 27.16
N LEU A 19 17.89 -14.09 27.22
CA LEU A 19 17.50 -15.04 26.19
C LEU A 19 15.98 -15.05 25.98
N VAL A 20 15.20 -15.13 27.06
CA VAL A 20 13.73 -15.13 26.98
C VAL A 20 13.21 -13.82 26.39
N VAL A 21 13.71 -12.66 26.86
CA VAL A 21 13.26 -11.35 26.37
C VAL A 21 13.67 -11.14 24.91
N SER A 22 14.89 -11.49 24.52
CA SER A 22 15.35 -11.40 23.14
C SER A 22 14.56 -12.33 22.21
N PHE A 23 14.28 -13.56 22.64
CA PHE A 23 13.47 -14.51 21.89
C PHE A 23 12.04 -13.99 21.67
N LEU A 24 11.40 -13.45 22.72
CA LEU A 24 10.09 -12.83 22.61
C LEU A 24 10.12 -11.63 21.66
N ALA A 25 11.10 -10.73 21.81
CA ALA A 25 11.22 -9.55 20.96
C ALA A 25 11.32 -9.91 19.47
N ILE A 26 12.14 -10.91 19.12
CA ILE A 26 12.28 -11.38 17.73
C ILE A 26 10.97 -12.02 17.24
N SER A 27 10.34 -12.87 18.06
CA SER A 27 9.11 -13.58 17.69
C SER A 27 7.95 -12.62 17.39
N LEU A 28 7.84 -11.53 18.17
CA LEU A 28 6.83 -10.50 17.96
C LEU A 28 7.15 -9.57 16.78
N SER A 29 8.43 -9.33 16.48
CA SER A 29 8.86 -8.43 15.42
C SER A 29 8.34 -8.84 14.03
N GLY A 30 8.40 -10.12 13.69
CA GLY A 30 7.93 -10.62 12.39
C GLY A 30 6.42 -10.40 12.16
N THR A 31 5.62 -10.55 13.22
CA THR A 31 4.17 -10.30 13.16
C THR A 31 3.88 -8.82 12.91
N VAL A 32 4.57 -7.91 13.61
CA VAL A 32 4.39 -6.47 13.44
C VAL A 32 4.75 -6.03 12.03
N GLN A 33 5.86 -6.52 11.46
CA GLN A 33 6.26 -6.21 10.09
C GLN A 33 5.22 -6.68 9.07
N THR A 34 4.63 -7.86 9.28
CA THR A 34 3.59 -8.39 8.40
C THR A 34 2.33 -7.52 8.42
N VAL A 35 1.91 -7.09 9.61
CA VAL A 35 0.75 -6.19 9.76
C VAL A 35 1.03 -4.84 9.11
N PHE A 36 2.21 -4.27 9.33
CA PHE A 36 2.59 -2.99 8.74
C PHE A 36 2.55 -3.05 7.20
N ARG A 37 3.10 -4.10 6.59
CA ARG A 37 3.05 -4.31 5.13
C ARG A 37 1.61 -4.38 4.61
N SER A 38 0.74 -5.11 5.29
CA SER A 38 -0.69 -5.19 4.91
C SER A 38 -1.42 -3.85 5.04
N VAL A 39 -1.07 -3.03 6.04
CA VAL A 39 -1.63 -1.67 6.18
C VAL A 39 -1.12 -0.75 5.06
N GLN A 40 0.16 -0.82 4.73
CA GLN A 40 0.73 -0.05 3.60
C GLN A 40 0.07 -0.42 2.27
N GLU A 41 -0.21 -1.71 2.04
CA GLU A 41 -0.95 -2.19 0.86
C GLU A 41 -2.35 -1.56 0.76
N GLU A 42 -3.12 -1.58 1.85
CA GLU A 42 -4.48 -1.03 1.87
C GLU A 42 -4.47 0.51 1.73
N ILE A 43 -3.53 1.20 2.36
CA ILE A 43 -3.34 2.66 2.19
C ILE A 43 -3.06 2.97 0.72
N PHE A 44 -2.12 2.26 0.09
CA PHE A 44 -1.81 2.45 -1.33
C PHE A 44 -3.05 2.24 -2.21
N LEU A 45 -3.86 1.21 -1.96
CA LEU A 45 -5.10 1.01 -2.71
C LEU A 45 -6.08 2.16 -2.54
N TRP A 46 -6.22 2.70 -1.32
CA TRP A 46 -7.08 3.87 -1.07
C TRP A 46 -6.57 5.11 -1.78
N GLU A 47 -5.26 5.37 -1.75
CA GLU A 47 -4.62 6.49 -2.43
C GLU A 47 -4.76 6.37 -3.95
N PHE A 48 -4.56 5.16 -4.49
CA PHE A 48 -4.83 4.85 -5.90
C PHE A 48 -6.29 5.14 -6.29
N GLU A 49 -7.26 4.71 -5.48
CA GLU A 49 -8.68 4.95 -5.72
C GLU A 49 -9.03 6.45 -5.64
N ALA A 50 -8.36 7.18 -4.74
CA ALA A 50 -8.50 8.63 -4.60
C ALA A 50 -7.95 9.36 -5.83
N ILE A 51 -6.68 9.14 -6.20
CA ILE A 51 -6.06 9.79 -7.37
C ILE A 51 -6.81 9.46 -8.65
N TYR A 52 -7.36 8.25 -8.79
CA TYR A 52 -8.20 7.89 -9.92
C TYR A 52 -9.47 8.76 -9.99
N LYS A 53 -10.23 8.86 -8.89
CA LYS A 53 -11.46 9.66 -8.83
C LYS A 53 -11.17 11.16 -8.99
N ASP A 54 -10.08 11.63 -8.43
CA ASP A 54 -9.68 13.03 -8.52
C ASP A 54 -9.22 13.39 -9.93
N SER A 55 -8.53 12.49 -10.63
CA SER A 55 -8.18 12.67 -12.05
C SER A 55 -9.43 12.78 -12.93
N GLN A 56 -10.44 11.95 -12.68
CA GLN A 56 -11.74 12.04 -13.35
C GLN A 56 -12.43 13.39 -13.08
N LYS A 57 -12.51 13.80 -11.80
CA LYS A 57 -13.13 15.07 -11.41
C LYS A 57 -12.38 16.27 -11.99
N LEU A 58 -11.05 16.22 -11.97
CA LEU A 58 -10.19 17.26 -12.52
C LEU A 58 -10.41 17.41 -14.03
N ALA A 59 -10.50 16.31 -14.77
CA ALA A 59 -10.82 16.36 -16.19
C ALA A 59 -12.19 17.02 -16.45
N ALA A 60 -13.20 16.62 -15.68
CA ALA A 60 -14.56 17.15 -15.80
C ALA A 60 -14.68 18.63 -15.40
N SER A 61 -13.96 19.07 -14.36
CA SER A 61 -14.04 20.45 -13.85
C SER A 61 -13.17 21.43 -14.64
N SER A 62 -12.03 20.96 -15.17
CA SER A 62 -11.13 21.78 -15.98
C SER A 62 -11.51 21.81 -17.46
N HIS A 63 -12.42 20.93 -17.90
CA HIS A 63 -12.72 20.69 -19.32
C HIS A 63 -11.46 20.39 -20.14
N GLN A 64 -10.51 19.68 -19.53
CA GLN A 64 -9.27 19.25 -20.16
C GLN A 64 -9.07 17.76 -19.98
N LYS A 65 -8.35 17.15 -20.93
CA LYS A 65 -7.99 15.74 -20.82
C LYS A 65 -6.93 15.57 -19.74
N VAL A 66 -7.15 14.61 -18.85
CA VAL A 66 -6.19 14.24 -17.81
C VAL A 66 -5.67 12.84 -18.09
N ASN A 67 -4.36 12.65 -18.00
CA ASN A 67 -3.75 11.34 -18.13
C ASN A 67 -3.28 10.84 -16.77
N LEU A 68 -3.76 9.67 -16.35
CA LEU A 68 -3.30 8.98 -15.16
C LEU A 68 -2.33 7.86 -15.59
N ALA A 69 -1.05 8.07 -15.31
CA ALA A 69 0.00 7.10 -15.52
C ALA A 69 0.10 6.18 -14.30
N ILE A 70 0.10 4.88 -14.53
CA ILE A 70 0.29 3.82 -13.55
C ILE A 70 1.61 3.15 -13.93
N GLY A 71 2.68 3.49 -13.22
CA GLY A 71 4.01 2.92 -13.41
C GLY A 71 4.40 1.98 -12.28
N GLY A 72 5.52 1.28 -12.40
CA GLY A 72 6.02 0.37 -11.37
C GLY A 72 6.48 1.05 -10.07
N GLN A 73 6.78 2.36 -10.10
CA GLN A 73 7.26 3.11 -8.94
C GLN A 73 6.23 4.10 -8.39
N GLU A 74 5.39 4.66 -9.25
CA GLU A 74 4.39 5.65 -8.86
C GLU A 74 3.16 5.60 -9.76
N VAL A 75 2.05 6.10 -9.22
CA VAL A 75 0.84 6.44 -9.95
C VAL A 75 0.67 7.95 -9.93
N THR A 76 0.65 8.59 -11.10
CA THR A 76 0.66 10.06 -11.21
C THR A 76 -0.30 10.55 -12.28
N ASN A 77 -0.92 11.70 -12.04
CA ASN A 77 -1.72 12.43 -13.04
C ASN A 77 -1.08 13.75 -13.49
N GLY A 78 0.19 13.97 -13.14
CA GLY A 78 0.94 15.21 -13.40
C GLY A 78 0.69 16.33 -12.39
N TYR A 79 -0.34 16.23 -11.55
CA TYR A 79 -0.63 17.19 -10.47
C TYR A 79 -0.33 16.61 -9.09
N GLN A 80 -0.56 15.32 -8.92
CA GLN A 80 -0.25 14.55 -7.72
C GLN A 80 0.30 13.18 -8.09
N ALA A 81 1.08 12.60 -7.17
CA ALA A 81 1.70 11.29 -7.32
C ALA A 81 1.49 10.47 -6.04
N VAL A 82 1.30 9.17 -6.22
CA VAL A 82 1.20 8.15 -5.16
C VAL A 82 2.34 7.17 -5.39
N GLU A 83 3.23 7.03 -4.41
CA GLU A 83 4.33 6.08 -4.48
C GLU A 83 3.81 4.64 -4.32
N VAL A 84 4.34 3.73 -5.15
CA VAL A 84 4.06 2.30 -5.02
C VAL A 84 4.98 1.74 -3.93
N PRO A 85 4.43 1.22 -2.81
CA PRO A 85 5.26 0.67 -1.74
C PRO A 85 5.98 -0.60 -2.22
N GLY A 86 7.18 -0.87 -1.72
CA GLY A 86 8.04 -1.95 -2.23
C GLY A 86 7.49 -3.38 -2.05
N ASN A 87 6.38 -3.55 -1.33
CA ASN A 87 5.65 -4.81 -1.17
C ASN A 87 4.39 -4.91 -2.07
N VAL A 88 4.22 -3.97 -3.00
CA VAL A 88 3.18 -3.98 -4.03
C VAL A 88 3.85 -4.04 -5.41
N GLU A 89 3.35 -4.90 -6.27
CA GLU A 89 3.81 -5.01 -7.65
C GLU A 89 2.69 -4.59 -8.62
N VAL A 90 3.01 -3.65 -9.49
CA VAL A 90 2.14 -3.25 -10.61
C VAL A 90 2.33 -4.25 -11.74
N LEU A 91 1.30 -5.05 -12.04
CA LEU A 91 1.44 -6.13 -13.03
C LEU A 91 1.49 -5.63 -14.47
N GLU A 92 0.87 -4.48 -14.73
CA GLU A 92 0.82 -3.86 -16.06
C GLU A 92 0.87 -2.34 -15.90
N GLU A 93 1.92 -1.72 -16.45
CA GLU A 93 1.98 -0.27 -16.55
C GLU A 93 0.97 0.23 -17.59
N LYS A 94 0.24 1.29 -17.25
CA LYS A 94 -0.84 1.81 -18.08
C LYS A 94 -0.97 3.30 -18.01
N ASN A 95 -1.53 3.87 -19.07
CA ASN A 95 -1.94 5.26 -19.12
C ASN A 95 -3.45 5.31 -19.36
N ILE A 96 -4.18 5.88 -18.42
CA ILE A 96 -5.62 6.06 -18.51
C ILE A 96 -5.88 7.51 -18.87
N LYS A 97 -6.47 7.71 -20.05
CA LYS A 97 -6.91 9.03 -20.49
C LYS A 97 -8.35 9.26 -20.07
N PHE A 98 -8.56 10.28 -19.26
CA PHE A 98 -9.87 10.85 -18.96
C PHE A 98 -10.15 11.97 -19.97
N GLU A 99 -11.31 11.89 -20.61
CA GLU A 99 -11.81 12.92 -21.52
C GLU A 99 -12.40 14.10 -20.72
N GLU A 100 -12.72 15.20 -21.39
CA GLU A 100 -13.17 16.46 -20.79
C GLU A 100 -14.49 16.35 -19.99
N ASN A 101 -15.23 15.25 -20.17
CA ASN A 101 -16.42 14.93 -19.38
C ASN A 101 -16.12 14.04 -18.16
N GLY A 102 -14.85 13.73 -17.89
CA GLY A 102 -14.40 12.82 -16.85
C GLY A 102 -14.58 11.33 -17.17
N GLY A 103 -15.11 10.98 -18.34
CA GLY A 103 -15.22 9.59 -18.79
C GLY A 103 -13.88 9.05 -19.28
N ASN A 104 -13.70 7.73 -19.25
CA ASN A 104 -12.58 7.07 -19.91
C ASN A 104 -13.04 6.44 -21.24
N SER A 105 -12.13 6.38 -22.21
CA SER A 105 -12.44 5.91 -23.58
C SER A 105 -12.19 4.42 -23.81
N SER A 106 -11.71 3.68 -22.81
CA SER A 106 -11.37 2.25 -22.97
C SER A 106 -11.75 1.38 -21.77
N LEU A 107 -12.15 0.14 -22.07
CA LEU A 107 -12.31 -0.89 -21.05
C LEU A 107 -10.92 -1.41 -20.69
N SER A 108 -10.45 -1.07 -19.50
CA SER A 108 -9.10 -1.40 -19.03
C SER A 108 -9.14 -2.10 -17.69
N LYS A 109 -8.28 -3.10 -17.52
CA LYS A 109 -8.00 -3.72 -16.22
C LYS A 109 -6.69 -3.18 -15.65
N ILE A 110 -6.68 -2.84 -14.38
CA ILE A 110 -5.47 -2.48 -13.63
C ILE A 110 -5.31 -3.57 -12.56
N ARG A 111 -4.11 -4.10 -12.39
CA ARG A 111 -3.87 -5.21 -11.47
C ARG A 111 -2.66 -4.91 -10.60
N PHE A 112 -2.86 -5.03 -9.29
CA PHE A 112 -1.83 -4.90 -8.28
C PHE A 112 -1.69 -6.24 -7.56
N ARG A 113 -0.47 -6.78 -7.51
CA ARG A 113 -0.14 -7.94 -6.68
C ARG A 113 0.35 -7.44 -5.33
N LEU A 114 -0.39 -7.80 -4.28
CA LEU A 114 -0.04 -7.56 -2.89
C LEU A 114 0.61 -8.81 -2.29
N SER A 115 1.01 -8.78 -1.02
CA SER A 115 1.63 -9.93 -0.35
C SER A 115 0.75 -11.20 -0.31
N ARG A 116 -0.58 -11.05 -0.30
CA ARG A 116 -1.52 -12.18 -0.11
C ARG A 116 -2.58 -12.36 -1.19
N LYS A 117 -2.80 -11.33 -2.01
CA LYS A 117 -3.91 -11.27 -2.97
C LYS A 117 -3.52 -10.44 -4.17
N THR A 118 -4.20 -10.65 -5.29
CA THR A 118 -4.17 -9.76 -6.44
C THR A 118 -5.47 -8.95 -6.47
N VAL A 119 -5.33 -7.62 -6.52
CA VAL A 119 -6.48 -6.71 -6.63
C VAL A 119 -6.59 -6.25 -8.07
N THR A 120 -7.76 -6.46 -8.67
CA THR A 120 -8.07 -6.07 -10.04
C THR A 120 -9.14 -4.98 -10.06
N TYR A 121 -8.83 -3.86 -10.73
CA TYR A 121 -9.77 -2.79 -11.05
C TYR A 121 -10.17 -2.88 -12.51
N GLN A 122 -11.42 -3.26 -12.77
CA GLN A 122 -12.01 -3.28 -14.10
C GLN A 122 -12.74 -1.97 -14.36
N LEU A 123 -12.21 -1.13 -15.25
CA LEU A 123 -12.82 0.15 -15.61
C LEU A 123 -13.96 -0.05 -16.63
N TYR A 124 -15.03 0.73 -16.48
CA TYR A 124 -16.16 0.78 -17.40
C TYR A 124 -16.11 2.02 -18.28
N ILE A 125 -16.26 1.82 -19.59
CA ILE A 125 -16.22 2.90 -20.60
C ILE A 125 -17.23 4.00 -20.27
N GLY A 126 -16.83 5.25 -20.46
CA GLY A 126 -17.70 6.43 -20.48
C GLY A 126 -18.18 6.93 -19.12
N SER A 127 -18.36 6.04 -18.14
CA SER A 127 -18.80 6.41 -16.79
C SER A 127 -17.66 6.74 -15.83
N GLY A 128 -16.44 6.29 -16.15
CA GLY A 128 -15.28 6.30 -15.26
C GLY A 128 -15.46 5.46 -14.00
N ARG A 129 -16.54 4.68 -13.87
CA ARG A 129 -16.73 3.72 -12.77
C ARG A 129 -15.78 2.54 -12.94
N TYR A 130 -15.49 1.87 -11.83
CA TYR A 130 -14.74 0.62 -11.83
C TYR A 130 -15.41 -0.43 -10.95
N LYS A 131 -15.10 -1.70 -11.24
CA LYS A 131 -15.36 -2.83 -10.34
C LYS A 131 -14.03 -3.31 -9.75
N LYS A 132 -13.97 -3.39 -8.42
CA LYS A 132 -12.84 -3.97 -7.67
C LYS A 132 -13.13 -5.45 -7.41
N THR A 133 -12.15 -6.30 -7.69
CA THR A 133 -12.17 -7.74 -7.39
C THR A 133 -10.85 -8.10 -6.70
N GLU A 134 -10.92 -9.00 -5.72
CA GLU A 134 -9.76 -9.51 -4.99
C GLU A 134 -9.68 -11.02 -5.21
N GLU A 135 -8.50 -11.51 -5.60
CA GLU A 135 -8.22 -12.93 -5.90
C GLU A 135 -7.02 -13.44 -5.10
#